data_AF-A0A929V9D2-F1
#
_entry.id   AF-A0A929V9D2-F1
#
_cell.length_a   1.000
_cell.length_b   1.000
_cell.length_c   1.000
_cell.angle_alpha   90.00
_cell.angle_beta   90.00
_cell.angle_gamma   90.00
#
_symmetry.space_group_name_H-M   'P 1'
#
loop_
_entity.id
_entity.type
_entity.pdbx_description
1 polymer ?
#
loop_
_entity_poly.entity_id
_entity_poly.type
_entity_poly.pdbx_seq_one_letter_code
_entity_poly.pdbx_strand_id
1 'polypeptide(L)' 'IAGGVAANQELRRQLREALPIDIEYSPIQLCTDNAAMIAALGYQQARLGTPTDPYTLEVVPSLSMVKTAWNKTGAL' A
#
# COMPACT_ATOMS: atom_id res chain seq x y z
N ILE A 1 -8.69 2.00 5.27
CA ILE A 1 -8.41 0.55 5.47
C ILE A 1 -8.00 -0.09 4.13
N ALA A 2 -7.26 -1.19 4.12
CA ALA A 2 -6.79 -1.85 2.89
C ALA A 2 -6.78 -3.38 3.01
N GLY A 3 -6.52 -4.08 1.90
CA GLY A 3 -6.56 -5.54 1.78
C GLY A 3 -7.93 -6.07 1.33
N GLY A 4 -8.00 -7.33 0.91
CA GLY A 4 -9.21 -7.88 0.30
C GLY A 4 -10.47 -7.78 1.18
N VAL A 5 -10.32 -7.94 2.50
CA VAL A 5 -11.44 -7.82 3.46
C VAL A 5 -11.98 -6.37 3.54
N ALA A 6 -11.20 -5.36 3.13
CA ALA A 6 -11.68 -3.97 3.06
C ALA A 6 -12.79 -3.75 2.00
N ALA A 7 -13.02 -4.72 1.11
CA ALA A 7 -14.17 -4.72 0.20
C ALA A 7 -15.50 -5.08 0.89
N ASN A 8 -15.46 -5.63 2.12
CA ASN A 8 -16.64 -6.08 2.83
C ASN A 8 -17.54 -4.89 3.24
N GLN A 9 -18.76 -4.85 2.72
CA GLN A 9 -19.69 -3.73 2.93
C GLN A 9 -20.11 -3.58 4.39
N GLU A 10 -20.28 -4.69 5.10
CA GLU A 10 -20.67 -4.69 6.51
C GLU A 10 -19.55 -4.14 7.40
N LEU A 11 -18.30 -4.52 7.13
CA LEU A 11 -17.13 -3.92 7.78
C LEU A 11 -17.07 -2.40 7.54
N ARG A 12 -17.32 -1.93 6.31
CA ARG A 12 -17.36 -0.49 6.01
C ARG A 12 -18.50 0.23 6.74
N ARG A 13 -19.64 -0.42 6.95
CA ARG A 13 -20.76 0.15 7.75
C ARG A 13 -20.35 0.27 9.22
N GLN A 14 -19.89 -0.82 9.82
CA GLN A 14 -19.49 -0.85 11.23
C GLN A 14 -18.37 0.16 11.55
N LEU A 15 -17.37 0.28 10.67
CA LEU A 15 -16.27 1.23 10.86
C LEU A 15 -16.73 2.70 10.83
N ARG A 16 -17.66 3.05 9.92
CA ARG A 16 -18.23 4.41 9.86
C ARG A 16 -19.06 4.75 11.09
N GLU A 17 -19.71 3.77 11.70
CA GLU A 17 -20.47 3.96 12.94
C GLU A 17 -19.56 4.06 14.17
N ALA A 18 -18.49 3.27 14.20
CA ALA A 18 -17.61 3.14 15.36
C ALA A 18 -16.54 4.24 15.46
N LEU A 19 -16.09 4.81 14.34
CA LEU A 19 -14.99 5.76 14.32
C LEU A 19 -15.49 7.21 14.15
N PRO A 20 -15.01 8.17 14.95
CA PRO A 20 -15.40 9.57 14.86
C PRO A 20 -14.66 10.33 13.74
N ILE A 21 -14.18 9.61 12.72
CA ILE A 21 -13.44 10.16 11.58
C ILE A 21 -14.10 9.68 10.30
N ASP A 22 -14.04 10.50 9.25
CA ASP A 22 -14.41 10.03 7.92
C ASP A 22 -13.37 9.04 7.40
N ILE A 23 -13.84 7.97 6.77
CA ILE A 23 -12.98 6.88 6.31
C ILE A 23 -13.02 6.86 4.79
N GLU A 24 -11.88 7.15 4.19
CA GLU A 24 -11.70 6.96 2.76
C GLU A 24 -11.56 5.46 2.44
N TYR A 25 -12.41 4.98 1.53
CA TYR A 25 -12.39 3.61 1.04
C TYR A 25 -12.02 3.59 -0.43
N SER A 26 -11.07 2.74 -0.80
CA SER A 26 -10.79 2.47 -2.21
C SER A 26 -12.01 1.85 -2.91
N PRO A 27 -12.16 2.06 -4.23
CA PRO A 27 -13.06 1.29 -5.07
C PRO A 27 -12.88 -0.21 -4.82
N ILE A 28 -13.98 -0.97 -4.84
CA ILE A 28 -13.98 -2.40 -4.47
C ILE A 28 -12.99 -3.20 -5.34
N GLN A 29 -12.89 -2.89 -6.63
CA GLN A 29 -11.96 -3.57 -7.55
C GLN A 29 -10.48 -3.33 -7.22
N LEU A 30 -10.17 -2.33 -6.38
CA LEU A 30 -8.81 -1.99 -5.97
C LEU A 30 -8.48 -2.48 -4.55
N CYS A 31 -9.40 -3.15 -3.85
CA CYS A 31 -9.17 -3.63 -2.49
C CYS A 31 -8.34 -4.93 -2.42
N THR A 32 -8.55 -5.85 -3.37
CA THR A 32 -7.79 -7.11 -3.47
C THR A 32 -6.46 -6.90 -4.20
N ASP A 33 -5.56 -7.87 -4.14
CA ASP A 33 -4.28 -7.81 -4.84
C ASP A 33 -4.48 -7.53 -6.33
N ASN A 34 -3.83 -6.48 -6.83
CA ASN A 34 -3.96 -6.04 -8.21
C ASN A 34 -2.66 -5.38 -8.70
N ALA A 35 -2.43 -5.37 -10.02
CA ALA A 35 -1.24 -4.77 -10.60
C ALA A 35 -1.21 -3.24 -10.47
N ALA A 36 -2.38 -2.59 -10.38
CA ALA A 36 -2.46 -1.13 -10.30
C ALA A 36 -1.83 -0.60 -9.00
N MET A 37 -1.99 -1.29 -7.86
CA MET A 37 -1.35 -0.89 -6.61
C MET A 37 0.17 -0.98 -6.68
N ILE A 38 0.70 -2.00 -7.37
CA ILE A 38 2.15 -2.18 -7.59
C ILE A 38 2.69 -1.10 -8.52
N ALA A 39 1.99 -0.81 -9.62
CA ALA A 39 2.37 0.26 -10.55
C ALA A 39 2.36 1.64 -9.90
N ALA A 40 1.34 1.95 -9.09
CA ALA A 40 1.26 3.21 -8.35
C ALA A 40 2.43 3.37 -7.36
N LEU A 41 2.77 2.30 -6.63
CA LEU A 41 3.93 2.26 -5.75
C LEU A 41 5.23 2.49 -6.51
N GLY A 42 5.42 1.75 -7.62
CA GLY A 42 6.61 1.85 -8.47
C GLY A 42 6.79 3.24 -9.07
N TYR A 43 5.71 3.89 -9.51
CA TYR A 43 5.75 5.27 -10.00
C TYR A 43 6.20 6.26 -8.92
N GLN A 44 5.68 6.14 -7.69
CA GLN A 44 6.12 7.01 -6.60
C GLN A 44 7.59 6.74 -6.23
N GLN A 45 8.02 5.48 -6.19
CA GLN A 45 9.42 5.13 -5.93
C GLN A 45 10.36 5.67 -7.01
N ALA A 46 10.00 5.57 -8.30
CA ALA A 46 10.81 6.09 -9.39
C ALA A 46 10.92 7.63 -9.37
N ARG A 47 9.92 8.33 -8.81
CA ARG A 47 9.94 9.79 -8.66
C ARG A 47 10.78 10.29 -7.50
N LEU A 48 10.89 9.51 -6.42
CA LEU A 48 11.48 9.94 -5.15
C LEU A 48 12.82 9.25 -4.83
N GLY A 49 13.08 8.09 -5.42
CA GLY A 49 14.25 7.25 -5.15
C GLY A 49 15.21 7.16 -6.34
N THR A 50 16.35 6.51 -6.10
CA THR A 50 17.30 6.15 -7.16
C THR A 50 16.89 4.83 -7.80
N PRO A 51 16.93 4.70 -9.14
CA PRO A 51 16.66 3.43 -9.81
C PRO A 51 17.61 2.30 -9.37
N THR A 52 17.07 1.11 -9.19
CA THR A 52 17.84 -0.11 -8.93
C THR A 52 18.28 -0.75 -10.25
N ASP A 53 19.46 -1.38 -10.27
CA ASP A 53 19.89 -2.20 -11.41
C ASP A 53 19.00 -3.46 -11.52
N PRO A 54 18.27 -3.64 -12.66
CA PRO A 54 17.37 -4.76 -12.85
C PRO A 54 18.06 -6.13 -12.76
N TYR A 55 19.37 -6.22 -13.02
CA TYR A 55 20.12 -7.48 -12.93
C TYR A 55 20.51 -7.86 -11.50
N THR A 56 20.37 -6.93 -10.55
CA THR A 56 20.63 -7.16 -9.11
C THR A 56 19.36 -7.33 -8.29
N LEU A 57 18.18 -7.26 -8.92
CA LEU A 57 16.91 -7.32 -8.24
C LEU A 57 16.62 -8.74 -7.75
N GLU A 58 16.29 -8.88 -6.47
CA GLU A 58 15.92 -10.17 -5.86
C GLU A 58 14.49 -10.17 -5.33
N VAL A 59 13.89 -11.37 -5.31
CA VAL A 59 12.62 -11.60 -4.61
C VAL A 59 12.90 -11.78 -3.13
N VAL A 60 12.18 -11.03 -2.28
CA VAL A 60 12.31 -11.13 -0.81
C VAL A 60 11.01 -11.70 -0.23
N PRO A 61 10.93 -13.02 -0.01
CA PRO A 61 9.83 -13.62 0.75
C PRO A 61 9.77 -13.05 2.17
N SER A 62 8.57 -12.93 2.74
CA SER A 62 8.38 -12.41 4.10
C SER A 62 8.91 -10.99 4.32
N LEU A 63 8.83 -10.15 3.27
CA LEU A 63 9.22 -8.74 3.33
C LEU A 63 8.47 -8.01 4.46
N SER A 64 9.24 -7.39 5.37
CA SER A 64 8.68 -6.72 6.55
C SER A 64 8.28 -5.27 6.23
N MET A 65 7.01 -4.93 6.47
CA MET A 65 6.52 -3.55 6.32
C MET A 65 7.27 -2.54 7.20
N VAL A 66 7.78 -2.96 8.37
CA VAL A 66 8.54 -2.09 9.28
C VAL A 66 9.92 -1.78 8.70
N LYS A 67 10.57 -2.76 8.08
CA LYS A 67 11.90 -2.58 7.48
C LYS A 67 11.85 -1.80 6.16
N THR A 68 10.69 -1.77 5.51
CA THR A 68 10.46 -1.09 4.22
C THR A 68 9.73 0.25 4.35
N ALA A 69 9.64 0.84 5.54
CA ALA A 69 9.03 2.15 5.73
C ALA A 69 9.81 3.23 4.96
N TRP A 70 9.10 4.03 4.17
CA TRP A 70 9.69 5.04 3.26
C TRP A 70 10.37 6.21 3.99
N ASN A 71 9.86 6.59 5.16
CA ASN A 71 10.37 7.73 5.92
C ASN A 71 11.39 7.31 6.98
N LYS A 72 12.54 6.78 6.56
CA LYS A 72 13.72 6.87 7.44
C LYS A 72 14.26 8.29 7.31
N THR A 73 14.00 9.10 8.33
CA THR A 73 14.59 10.42 8.53
C THR A 73 16.11 10.30 8.35
N GLY A 74 16.66 10.84 7.26
CA GLY A 74 18.09 10.76 6.97
C GLY A 74 18.51 10.62 5.49
N ALA A 75 17.58 10.63 4.53
CA ALA A 75 17.90 10.69 3.11
C ALA A 75 17.36 11.98 2.47
N LEU A 76 17.95 13.11 2.87
CA LEU A 76 18.14 14.33 2.09
C LEU A 76 19.57 14.79 2.35
#